data_AF-A0AAN8KGP8-F1
#
_entry.id   AF-A0AAN8KGP8-F1
#
_cell.length_a   1.000
_cell.length_b   1.000
_cell.length_c   1.000
_cell.angle_alpha   90.00
_cell.angle_beta   90.00
_cell.angle_gamma   90.00
#
_symmetry.space_group_name_H-M   'P 1'
#
loop_
_entity.id
_entity.type
_entity.pdbx_description
1 polymer ?
#
loop_
_entity_poly.entity_id
_entity_poly.type
_entity_poly.pdbx_seq_one_letter_code
_entity_poly.pdbx_strand_id
1 'polypeptide(L)'
;MRLYFSHPAVKGVMFWGFWDQRHWRPQAALANGNNVTPNEAGKRVQQLLKHTWRTNESHDISHGQTVSIRAFKGSYKLLVHHNGKVIHTENFSVGQAGNTLKVNLSGSGSNPHVDKVLIG
;
A
#
# COMPACT_ATOMS: atom_id res chain seq x y z
N MET A 1 13.97 10.86 -3.14
CA MET A 1 13.37 9.55 -2.76
C MET A 1 12.61 8.88 -3.91
N ARG A 2 11.71 9.58 -4.62
CA ARG A 2 10.96 9.00 -5.76
C ARG A 2 11.86 8.43 -6.87
N LEU A 3 12.95 9.11 -7.22
CA LEU A 3 13.93 8.65 -8.23
C LEU A 3 14.53 7.28 -7.89
N TYR A 4 14.93 7.08 -6.63
CA TYR A 4 15.47 5.79 -6.17
C TYR A 4 14.39 4.71 -6.17
N PHE A 5 13.17 5.06 -5.74
CA PHE A 5 12.04 4.14 -5.69
C PHE A 5 11.58 3.68 -7.08
N SER A 6 11.75 4.50 -8.13
CA SER A 6 11.40 4.13 -9.50
C SER A 6 12.42 3.23 -10.19
N HIS A 7 13.63 3.04 -9.63
CA HIS A 7 14.68 2.30 -10.30
C HIS A 7 14.67 0.80 -9.89
N PRO A 8 14.47 -0.15 -10.82
CA PRO A 8 14.23 -1.56 -10.48
C PRO A 8 15.43 -2.28 -9.83
N ALA A 9 16.66 -1.76 -10.02
CA ALA A 9 17.86 -2.28 -9.38
C ALA A 9 18.01 -1.84 -7.91
N VAL A 10 17.31 -0.78 -7.48
CA VAL A 10 17.34 -0.32 -6.08
C VAL A 10 16.50 -1.27 -5.23
N LYS A 11 17.15 -1.93 -4.27
CA LYS A 11 16.49 -2.85 -3.32
C LYS A 11 16.11 -2.20 -1.99
N GLY A 12 16.73 -1.06 -1.66
CA GLY A 12 16.46 -0.33 -0.44
C GLY A 12 17.14 1.04 -0.45
N VAL A 13 16.64 1.93 0.40
CA VAL A 13 17.25 3.25 0.66
C VAL A 13 17.42 3.35 2.17
N MET A 14 18.66 3.55 2.62
CA MET A 14 18.98 3.75 4.03
C MET A 14 19.29 5.22 4.27
N PHE A 15 18.64 5.82 5.27
CA PHE A 15 18.99 7.15 5.73
C PHE A 15 20.15 7.04 6.72
N TRP A 16 21.20 7.80 6.46
CA TRP A 16 22.29 7.93 7.41
C TRP A 16 21.85 8.88 8.52
N GLY A 17 21.54 8.32 9.70
CA GLY A 17 21.16 9.07 10.89
C GLY A 17 19.69 9.50 10.92
N PHE A 18 18.94 8.96 11.88
CA PHE A 18 17.50 9.21 12.02
C PHE A 18 17.19 10.37 12.98
N TRP A 19 17.97 10.49 14.05
CA TRP A 19 17.65 11.33 15.21
C TRP A 19 18.78 12.31 15.53
N ASP A 20 18.43 13.58 15.71
CA ASP A 20 19.37 14.70 15.87
C ASP A 20 20.33 14.54 17.06
N GLN A 21 19.88 13.99 18.19
CA GLN A 21 20.70 13.82 19.40
C GLN A 21 21.80 12.75 19.26
N ARG A 22 21.73 11.89 18.24
CA ARG A 22 22.73 10.83 17.99
C ARG A 22 23.31 10.89 16.58
N HIS A 23 23.13 12.00 15.88
CA HIS A 23 23.66 12.18 14.54
C HIS A 23 24.84 13.13 14.56
N TRP A 24 25.94 12.75 13.90
CA TRP A 24 27.11 13.61 13.69
C TRP A 24 26.81 14.95 12.98
N ARG A 25 25.65 15.06 12.33
CA ARG A 25 25.14 16.28 11.68
C ARG A 25 23.65 16.42 12.03
N PRO A 26 23.31 17.03 13.17
CA PRO A 26 21.94 17.08 13.68
C PRO A 26 20.91 17.64 12.68
N GLN A 27 21.32 18.61 11.85
CA GLN A 27 20.47 19.22 10.81
C GLN A 27 20.07 18.24 9.68
N ALA A 28 20.74 17.11 9.53
CA ALA A 28 20.44 16.09 8.53
C ALA A 28 19.48 14.99 9.04
N ALA A 29 19.11 15.02 10.33
CA ALA A 29 18.21 14.04 10.92
C ALA A 29 16.77 14.18 10.39
N LEU A 30 15.96 13.14 10.60
CA LEU A 30 14.53 13.11 10.27
C LEU A 30 13.63 13.36 11.48
N ALA A 31 14.18 13.24 12.69
CA ALA A 31 13.49 13.47 13.95
C ALA A 31 14.38 14.27 14.91
N ASN A 32 13.73 15.14 15.68
CA ASN A 32 14.39 16.09 16.57
C ASN A 32 13.93 15.94 18.04
N GLY A 33 14.80 16.35 18.96
CA GLY A 33 14.51 16.48 20.38
C GLY A 33 14.38 15.15 21.13
N ASN A 34 14.24 15.23 22.45
CA ASN A 34 14.26 14.04 23.34
C ASN A 34 13.11 13.06 23.09
N ASN A 35 11.99 13.56 22.56
CA ASN A 35 10.80 12.77 22.25
C ASN A 35 10.81 12.19 20.83
N VAL A 36 11.93 12.28 20.09
CA VAL A 36 12.10 11.74 18.74
C VAL A 36 10.95 12.16 17.81
N THR A 37 10.68 13.47 17.76
CA THR A 37 9.55 14.01 16.99
C THR A 37 9.96 14.24 15.54
N PRO A 38 9.22 13.71 14.54
CA PRO A 38 9.55 13.91 13.13
C PRO A 38 9.59 15.40 12.77
N ASN A 39 10.69 15.83 12.14
CA ASN A 39 10.77 17.15 11.52
C ASN A 39 10.09 17.13 10.13
N GLU A 40 10.10 18.25 9.42
CA GLU A 40 9.42 18.35 8.11
C GLU A 40 9.92 17.31 7.08
N ALA A 41 11.22 16.99 7.08
CA ALA A 41 11.76 15.93 6.24
C ALA A 41 11.24 14.55 6.67
N GLY A 42 11.22 14.26 7.97
CA GLY A 42 10.67 13.02 8.52
C GLY A 42 9.18 12.84 8.23
N LYS A 43 8.38 13.90 8.39
CA LYS A 43 6.95 13.91 8.03
C LYS A 43 6.75 13.62 6.54
N ARG A 44 7.58 14.21 5.67
CA ARG A 44 7.50 13.97 4.23
C ARG A 44 7.85 12.52 3.87
N VAL A 45 8.86 11.92 4.52
CA VAL A 45 9.20 10.50 4.35
C VAL A 45 8.04 9.61 4.82
N GLN A 46 7.46 9.91 5.99
CA GLN A 46 6.28 9.18 6.50
C GLN A 46 5.10 9.28 5.54
N GLN A 47 4.82 10.46 4.98
CA GLN A 47 3.76 10.67 4.00
C GLN A 47 3.98 9.82 2.75
N LEU A 48 5.22 9.77 2.24
CA LEU A 48 5.57 8.95 1.08
C LEU A 48 5.33 7.47 1.36
N LEU A 49 5.86 6.95 2.48
CA LEU A 49 5.81 5.53 2.82
C LEU A 49 4.39 5.06 3.21
N LYS A 50 3.65 5.87 3.97
CA LYS A 50 2.34 5.47 4.52
C LYS A 50 1.16 5.76 3.59
N HIS A 51 1.29 6.72 2.68
CA HIS A 51 0.16 7.18 1.87
C HIS A 51 0.48 7.20 0.37
N THR A 52 1.66 7.66 -0.04
CA THR A 52 1.95 7.82 -1.48
C THR A 52 2.37 6.52 -2.16
N TRP A 53 3.10 5.65 -1.47
CA TRP A 53 3.59 4.37 -1.99
C TRP A 53 2.83 3.19 -1.42
N ARG A 54 1.52 3.39 -1.28
CA ARG A 54 0.54 2.34 -1.01
C ARG A 54 -0.59 2.48 -2.00
N THR A 55 -1.18 1.35 -2.36
CA THR A 55 -2.39 1.33 -3.18
C THR A 55 -3.57 1.14 -2.26
N ASN A 56 -4.48 2.11 -2.26
CA ASN A 56 -5.77 1.99 -1.60
C ASN A 56 -6.85 2.36 -2.61
N GLU A 57 -7.41 1.35 -3.25
CA GLU A 57 -8.33 1.52 -4.38
C GLU A 57 -9.66 0.84 -4.09
N SER A 58 -10.72 1.43 -4.61
CA SER A 58 -12.04 0.86 -4.54
C SER A 58 -12.79 0.92 -5.85
N HIS A 59 -13.39 -0.21 -6.22
CA HIS A 59 -14.10 -0.35 -7.49
C HIS A 59 -15.41 -1.07 -7.29
N ASP A 60 -16.45 -0.53 -7.92
CA ASP A 60 -17.72 -1.23 -8.05
C ASP A 60 -17.62 -2.22 -9.22
N ILE A 61 -17.96 -3.49 -9.00
CA ILE A 61 -17.70 -4.56 -9.97
C ILE A 61 -18.87 -5.51 -10.13
N SER A 62 -19.41 -5.69 -11.33
CA SER A 62 -20.48 -6.68 -11.55
C SER A 62 -19.93 -8.10 -11.75
N HIS A 63 -20.81 -9.10 -11.63
CA HIS A 63 -20.44 -10.51 -11.85
C HIS A 63 -19.79 -10.73 -13.23
N GLY A 64 -18.61 -11.37 -13.25
CA GLY A 64 -17.84 -11.64 -14.47
C GLY A 64 -17.01 -10.44 -14.99
N GLN A 65 -17.07 -9.29 -14.33
CA GLN A 65 -16.28 -8.12 -14.71
C GLN A 65 -14.82 -8.29 -14.30
N THR A 66 -13.90 -7.93 -15.19
CA THR A 66 -12.47 -7.84 -14.88
C THR A 66 -12.10 -6.41 -14.52
N VAL A 67 -11.33 -6.22 -13.45
CA VAL A 67 -10.76 -4.93 -13.07
C VAL A 67 -9.25 -4.99 -13.14
N SER A 68 -8.66 -4.01 -13.83
CA SER A 68 -7.21 -3.84 -13.92
C SER A 68 -6.78 -2.64 -13.09
N ILE A 69 -5.85 -2.86 -12.16
CA ILE A 69 -5.42 -1.85 -11.20
C ILE A 69 -3.90 -1.77 -11.24
N ARG A 70 -3.36 -0.54 -11.23
CA ARG A 70 -1.93 -0.32 -11.05
C ARG A 70 -1.63 -0.18 -9.57
N ALA A 71 -1.01 -1.22 -8.99
CA ALA A 71 -0.63 -1.24 -7.58
C ALA A 71 0.89 -1.05 -7.37
N PHE A 72 1.27 -0.45 -6.24
CA PHE A 72 2.65 -0.47 -5.77
C PHE A 72 3.05 -1.88 -5.34
N LYS A 73 4.34 -2.22 -5.35
CA LYS A 73 4.80 -3.51 -4.83
C LYS A 73 4.53 -3.60 -3.33
N GLY A 74 4.02 -4.74 -2.88
CA GLY A 74 3.71 -4.95 -1.47
C GLY A 74 2.73 -6.07 -1.25
N SER A 75 2.39 -6.28 0.03
CA SER A 75 1.31 -7.17 0.46
C SER A 75 0.04 -6.37 0.63
N TYR A 76 -1.07 -6.94 0.18
CA TYR A 76 -2.39 -6.32 0.17
C TYR A 76 -3.43 -7.31 0.68
N LYS A 77 -4.53 -6.74 1.15
CA LYS A 77 -5.75 -7.46 1.46
C LYS A 77 -6.84 -7.03 0.48
N LEU A 78 -7.38 -8.01 -0.23
CA LEU A 78 -8.60 -7.88 -0.99
C LEU A 78 -9.80 -8.08 -0.05
N LEU A 79 -10.74 -7.14 -0.06
CA LEU A 79 -12.06 -7.30 0.56
C LEU A 79 -13.12 -7.18 -0.53
N VAL A 80 -14.05 -8.15 -0.56
CA VAL A 80 -15.18 -8.15 -1.48
C VAL A 80 -16.46 -7.93 -0.69
N HIS A 81 -17.22 -6.92 -1.07
CA HIS A 81 -18.49 -6.58 -0.45
C HIS A 81 -19.69 -6.93 -1.33
N HIS A 82 -20.76 -7.42 -0.70
CA HIS A 82 -22.10 -7.55 -1.29
C HIS A 82 -23.13 -7.07 -0.27
N ASN A 83 -24.03 -6.18 -0.70
CA ASN A 83 -25.00 -5.47 0.13
C ASN A 83 -24.38 -4.85 1.40
N GLY A 84 -23.20 -4.25 1.24
CA GLY A 84 -22.44 -3.63 2.34
C GLY A 84 -21.71 -4.59 3.28
N LYS A 85 -21.89 -5.92 3.15
CA LYS A 85 -21.20 -6.92 3.98
C LYS A 85 -20.00 -7.51 3.26
N VAL A 86 -18.90 -7.70 3.99
CA VAL A 86 -17.73 -8.44 3.47
C VAL A 86 -18.12 -9.90 3.31
N ILE A 87 -18.07 -10.41 2.09
CA ILE A 87 -18.37 -11.81 1.75
C ILE A 87 -17.12 -12.63 1.45
N HIS A 88 -16.00 -11.96 1.13
CA HIS A 88 -14.72 -12.62 0.87
C HIS A 88 -13.55 -11.73 1.30
N THR A 89 -12.48 -12.36 1.76
CA THR A 89 -11.24 -11.70 2.15
C THR A 89 -10.06 -12.56 1.72
N GLU A 90 -9.11 -11.95 1.01
CA GLU A 90 -7.95 -12.67 0.50
C GLU A 90 -6.70 -11.81 0.59
N ASN A 91 -5.61 -12.38 1.11
CA ASN A 91 -4.33 -11.70 1.14
C ASN A 91 -3.54 -12.09 -0.11
N PHE A 92 -2.96 -11.11 -0.79
CA PHE A 92 -2.11 -11.34 -1.95
C PHE A 92 -0.91 -10.38 -1.94
N SER A 93 0.09 -10.65 -2.76
CA SER A 93 1.24 -9.76 -2.94
C SER A 93 1.40 -9.35 -4.40
N VAL A 94 1.86 -8.13 -4.62
CA VAL A 94 2.14 -7.58 -5.96
C VAL A 94 3.64 -7.47 -6.14
N GLY A 95 4.18 -8.24 -7.09
CA GLY A 95 5.59 -8.26 -7.49
C GLY A 95 5.88 -7.43 -8.74
N GLN A 96 7.07 -7.61 -9.34
CA GLN A 96 7.46 -6.91 -10.58
C GLN A 96 6.64 -7.31 -11.81
N ALA A 97 6.23 -8.57 -11.90
CA ALA A 97 5.47 -9.09 -13.04
C ALA A 97 3.96 -8.71 -12.98
N GLY A 98 3.54 -7.95 -11.97
CA GLY A 98 2.12 -7.83 -11.62
C GLY A 98 1.60 -9.10 -10.96
N ASN A 99 0.30 -9.12 -10.66
CA ASN A 99 -0.37 -10.33 -10.18
C ASN A 99 -1.80 -10.35 -10.75
N THR A 100 -2.26 -11.53 -11.17
CA THR A 100 -3.64 -11.73 -11.63
C THR A 100 -4.36 -12.58 -10.62
N LEU A 101 -5.30 -11.97 -9.89
CA LEU A 101 -6.10 -12.66 -8.91
C LEU A 101 -7.45 -13.05 -9.51
N LYS A 102 -7.74 -14.35 -9.56
CA LYS A 102 -9.07 -14.86 -9.92
C LYS A 102 -9.84 -15.13 -8.64
N VAL A 103 -10.84 -14.31 -8.37
CA VAL A 103 -11.66 -14.42 -7.17
C VAL A 103 -12.90 -15.25 -7.51
N ASN A 104 -12.93 -16.50 -7.04
CA ASN A 104 -14.10 -17.36 -7.20
C ASN A 104 -15.00 -17.19 -5.98
N LEU A 105 -16.13 -16.51 -6.15
CA LEU A 105 -17.10 -16.30 -5.08
C LEU A 105 -18.09 -17.46 -5.05
N SER A 106 -17.84 -18.46 -4.22
CA SER A 106 -18.79 -19.55 -3.97
C SER A 106 -19.83 -19.11 -2.93
N GLY A 107 -20.81 -18.31 -3.35
CA GLY A 107 -21.99 -17.98 -2.55
C GLY A 107 -23.18 -18.86 -2.95
N SER A 108 -23.82 -19.51 -1.98
CA SER A 108 -25.00 -20.39 -2.17
C SER A 108 -26.30 -19.63 -2.50
N GLY A 109 -26.22 -18.50 -3.22
CA GLY A 109 -27.36 -17.70 -3.63
C GLY A 109 -27.20 -17.29 -5.09
N SER A 110 -28.27 -17.43 -5.85
CA SER A 110 -28.39 -17.03 -7.26
C SER A 110 -27.71 -15.68 -7.52
N ASN A 111 -26.60 -15.69 -8.28
CA ASN A 111 -25.74 -14.55 -8.60
C ASN A 111 -25.26 -13.76 -7.37
N PRO A 112 -24.08 -14.06 -6.79
CA PRO A 112 -23.42 -13.11 -5.91
C PRO A 112 -23.03 -11.89 -6.76
N HIS A 113 -23.89 -10.87 -6.76
CA HIS A 113 -23.53 -9.54 -7.23
C HIS A 113 -22.41 -9.06 -6.31
N VAL A 114 -21.33 -8.56 -6.88
CA VAL A 114 -20.33 -7.87 -6.07
C VAL A 114 -20.64 -6.40 -6.20
N ASP A 115 -20.63 -5.68 -5.09
CA ASP A 115 -20.91 -4.25 -5.17
C ASP A 115 -19.62 -3.48 -5.15
N LYS A 116 -18.60 -3.99 -4.44
CA LYS A 116 -17.37 -3.26 -4.19
C LYS A 116 -16.20 -4.17 -3.88
N VAL A 117 -15.06 -3.84 -4.46
CA VAL A 117 -13.75 -4.39 -4.10
C VAL A 117 -12.94 -3.29 -3.41
N LEU A 118 -12.25 -3.64 -2.32
CA LEU A 118 -11.26 -2.81 -1.65
C LEU A 118 -9.91 -3.52 -1.65
N ILE A 119 -8.85 -2.78 -1.95
CA ILE A 119 -7.46 -3.26 -1.89
C ILE A 119 -6.69 -2.29 -1.02
N GLY A 120 -6.09 -2.77 0.07
CA GLY A 120 -5.28 -1.97 0.99
C GLY A 120 -4.38 -2.77 1.92
#